data_AF-A0A448MSM6-F1
#
_entry.id   AF-A0A448MSM6-F1
#
_cell.length_a   1.000
_cell.length_b   1.000
_cell.length_c   1.000
_cell.angle_alpha   90.00
_cell.angle_beta   90.00
_cell.angle_gamma   90.00
#
_symmetry.space_group_name_H-M   'P 1'
#
loop_
_entity.id
_entity.type
_entity.pdbx_description
1 polymer ?
#
loop_
_entity_poly.entity_id
_entity_poly.type
_entity_poly.pdbx_seq_one_letter_code
_entity_poly.pdbx_strand_id
1 'polypeptide(L)'
;MFNINGLELFGQISYLKSGLYYSDVVTAVSPTYAQEITTEEFACGLQGLLGGLRDQGRLVGILNGVDEKIWHPSSDGYLQYHYTQKSMEGKRK
;
A
#
# COMPACT_ATOMS: atom_id res chain seq x y z
N MET A 1 8.74 14.13 22.30
CA MET A 1 8.53 12.88 21.56
C MET A 1 7.08 12.41 21.66
N PHE A 2 6.51 12.31 22.87
CA PHE A 2 5.07 12.07 23.04
C PHE A 2 4.28 13.39 22.99
N ASN A 3 3.86 13.78 21.78
CA ASN A 3 2.94 14.89 21.50
C ASN A 3 2.39 14.75 20.07
N ILE A 4 1.47 15.64 19.69
CA ILE A 4 0.79 15.61 18.39
C ILE A 4 1.75 15.76 17.18
N ASN A 5 2.91 16.38 17.37
CA ASN A 5 4.01 16.46 16.41
C ASN A 5 5.07 15.38 16.71
N GLY A 6 4.60 14.14 16.77
CA GLY A 6 5.39 12.98 17.18
C GLY A 6 4.52 11.74 17.35
N LEU A 7 4.79 10.96 18.39
CA LEU A 7 4.28 9.60 18.58
C LEU A 7 2.77 9.51 18.92
N GLU A 8 2.20 10.60 19.44
CA GLU A 8 0.88 10.55 20.12
C GLU A 8 -0.29 10.53 19.12
N LEU A 9 -1.28 9.67 19.35
CA LEU A 9 -2.53 9.63 18.59
C LEU A 9 -3.69 9.35 19.56
N PHE A 10 -4.58 10.32 19.75
CA PHE A 10 -5.73 10.24 20.66
C PHE A 10 -5.38 9.81 22.10
N GLY A 11 -4.32 10.41 22.66
CA GLY A 11 -3.82 10.15 24.01
C GLY A 11 -3.02 8.86 24.14
N GLN A 12 -2.79 8.13 23.06
CA GLN A 12 -2.05 6.87 23.05
C GLN A 12 -0.79 6.94 22.17
N ILE A 13 0.09 5.96 22.28
CA ILE A 13 1.27 5.83 21.42
C ILE A 13 0.87 5.11 20.14
N SER A 14 1.16 5.70 18.97
CA SER A 14 1.00 5.04 17.67
C SER A 14 2.34 4.86 16.98
N TYR A 15 2.81 3.61 16.90
CA TYR A 15 4.04 3.27 16.18
C TYR A 15 3.94 3.59 14.69
N LEU A 16 2.77 3.37 14.10
CA LEU A 16 2.54 3.69 12.68
C LEU A 16 2.65 5.20 12.45
N LYS A 17 1.96 6.03 13.25
CA LYS A 17 2.06 7.49 13.16
C LYS A 17 3.51 7.95 13.32
N SER A 18 4.23 7.35 14.27
CA SER A 18 5.64 7.64 14.52
C SER A 18 6.48 7.38 13.29
N GLY A 19 6.34 6.20 12.67
CA GLY A 19 7.03 5.86 11.43
C GLY A 19 6.71 6.84 10.30
N LEU A 20 5.42 7.16 10.11
CA LEU A 20 4.98 8.11 9.08
C LEU A 20 5.56 9.52 9.29
N TYR A 21 5.56 10.01 10.53
CA TYR A 21 5.99 11.37 10.85
C TYR A 21 7.51 11.56 10.66
N TYR A 22 8.30 10.59 11.12
CA TYR A 22 9.76 10.68 11.14
C TYR A 22 10.46 10.16 9.88
N SER A 23 9.78 9.45 8.98
CA SER A 23 10.37 8.98 7.72
C SER A 23 10.57 10.12 6.73
N ASP A 24 11.67 10.14 5.98
CA ASP A 24 11.86 11.12 4.90
C ASP A 24 10.78 10.96 3.82
N VAL A 25 10.49 9.70 3.45
CA VAL A 25 9.49 9.31 2.46
C VAL A 25 8.70 8.11 2.98
N VAL A 26 7.41 8.08 2.66
CA VAL A 26 6.48 6.98 2.94
C VAL A 26 6.02 6.39 1.62
N THR A 27 6.08 5.05 1.51
CA THR A 27 5.59 4.34 0.34
C THR A 27 4.30 3.58 0.64
N ALA A 28 3.37 3.59 -0.32
CA ALA A 28 2.16 2.79 -0.32
C ALA A 28 2.20 1.75 -1.45
N VAL A 29 1.38 0.69 -1.36
CA VAL A 29 1.40 -0.45 -2.30
C VAL A 29 0.85 -0.17 -3.70
N SER A 30 0.30 1.03 -3.92
CA SER A 30 -0.09 1.51 -5.24
C SER A 30 -0.26 3.03 -5.25
N PRO A 31 -0.14 3.70 -6.42
CA PRO A 31 -0.44 5.12 -6.57
C PRO A 31 -1.86 5.49 -6.12
N THR A 32 -2.84 4.66 -6.45
CA THR A 32 -4.23 4.89 -6.04
C THR A 32 -4.39 4.79 -4.52
N TYR A 33 -3.80 3.77 -3.90
CA TYR A 33 -3.88 3.59 -2.46
C TYR A 33 -3.21 4.74 -1.70
N ALA A 34 -2.09 5.27 -2.21
CA ALA A 34 -1.45 6.46 -1.65
C ALA A 34 -2.38 7.69 -1.63
N GLN A 35 -3.34 7.78 -2.55
CA GLN A 35 -4.35 8.84 -2.57
C GLN A 35 -5.51 8.52 -1.62
N GLU A 36 -6.01 7.29 -1.66
CA GLU A 36 -7.15 6.83 -0.84
C GLU A 36 -6.89 7.03 0.64
N ILE A 37 -5.71 6.66 1.16
CA ILE A 37 -5.40 6.80 2.59
C ILE A 37 -5.28 8.25 3.08
N THR A 38 -5.38 9.23 2.18
CA THR A 38 -5.46 10.65 2.58
C THR A 38 -6.89 11.12 2.84
N THR A 39 -7.91 10.32 2.51
CA THR A 39 -9.31 10.64 2.77
C THR A 39 -9.72 10.21 4.19
N GLU A 40 -10.74 10.87 4.75
CA GLU A 40 -11.22 10.58 6.10
C GLU A 40 -11.66 9.12 6.27
N GLU A 41 -12.28 8.55 5.23
CA GLU A 41 -12.79 7.16 5.21
C GLU A 41 -11.67 6.13 5.42
N PHE A 42 -10.48 6.35 4.84
CA PHE A 42 -9.40 5.36 4.84
C PHE A 42 -8.21 5.74 5.74
N ALA A 43 -8.13 6.99 6.20
CA ALA A 43 -6.97 7.45 6.96
C ALA A 43 -6.94 6.99 8.42
N CYS A 44 -8.04 6.44 8.96
CA CYS A 44 -8.13 5.94 10.34
C CYS A 44 -7.64 6.97 11.39
N GLY A 45 -8.03 8.25 11.23
CA GLY A 45 -7.60 9.33 12.12
C GLY A 45 -6.22 9.93 11.82
N LEU A 46 -5.53 9.47 10.78
CA LEU A 46 -4.23 10.01 10.33
C LEU A 46 -4.37 10.99 9.15
N GLN A 47 -5.59 11.40 8.80
CA GLN A 47 -5.89 12.17 7.59
C GLN A 47 -5.03 13.44 7.48
N GLY A 48 -4.91 14.21 8.56
CA GLY A 48 -4.08 15.42 8.58
C GLY A 48 -2.59 15.12 8.35
N LEU A 49 -2.06 14.02 8.90
CA LEU A 49 -0.68 13.62 8.71
C LEU A 49 -0.43 13.12 7.28
N LEU A 50 -1.27 12.22 6.78
CA LEU A 50 -1.13 11.62 5.45
C LEU A 50 -1.35 12.65 4.34
N GLY A 51 -2.32 13.56 4.50
CA GLY A 51 -2.51 14.71 3.62
C GLY A 51 -1.30 15.64 3.60
N GLY A 52 -0.74 15.97 4.77
CA GLY A 52 0.48 16.77 4.86
C GLY A 52 1.70 16.11 4.20
N LEU A 53 1.88 14.80 4.36
CA LEU A 53 2.93 14.05 3.68
C LEU A 53 2.75 14.06 2.17
N ARG A 54 1.52 13.88 1.67
CA ARG A 54 1.21 13.96 0.24
C ARG A 54 1.54 15.34 -0.33
N ASP A 55 1.09 16.41 0.34
CA ASP A 55 1.26 17.78 -0.14
C ASP A 55 2.76 18.20 -0.13
N GLN A 56 3.57 17.59 0.74
CA GLN A 56 5.02 17.73 0.76
C GLN A 56 5.75 16.85 -0.28
N GLY A 57 5.03 16.01 -1.04
CA GLY A 57 5.61 15.04 -1.97
C GLY A 57 6.32 13.86 -1.29
N ARG A 58 6.05 13.62 0.01
CA ARG A 58 6.68 12.58 0.83
C ARG A 58 5.85 11.29 0.91
N LEU A 59 4.63 11.26 0.38
CA LEU A 59 3.81 10.05 0.28
C LEU A 59 3.73 9.61 -1.19
N VAL A 60 4.25 8.43 -1.50
CA VAL A 60 4.37 7.91 -2.87
C VAL A 60 3.79 6.51 -2.95
N GLY A 61 3.05 6.19 -4.01
CA GLY A 61 2.61 4.82 -4.27
C GLY A 61 3.56 4.10 -5.21
N ILE A 62 4.01 2.91 -4.83
CA ILE A 62 4.77 1.98 -5.68
C ILE A 62 3.91 0.75 -5.88
N LEU A 63 3.50 0.50 -7.13
CA LEU A 63 2.66 -0.64 -7.45
C LEU A 63 3.38 -1.95 -7.11
N ASN A 64 2.78 -2.75 -6.25
CA ASN A 64 3.28 -4.10 -5.97
C ASN A 64 3.30 -4.94 -7.24
N GLY A 65 4.36 -5.74 -7.40
CA GLY A 65 4.51 -6.71 -8.46
C GLY A 65 4.54 -8.15 -7.93
N VAL A 66 4.50 -9.10 -8.86
CA VAL A 66 4.73 -10.53 -8.60
C VAL A 66 5.84 -11.03 -9.52
N ASP A 67 6.56 -12.07 -9.11
CA ASP A 67 7.55 -12.73 -9.96
C ASP A 67 6.83 -13.60 -11.01
N GLU A 68 6.88 -13.19 -12.27
CA GLU A 68 6.28 -13.94 -13.37
C GLU A 68 6.91 -15.33 -13.56
N LYS A 69 8.19 -15.54 -13.24
CA LYS A 69 8.78 -16.88 -13.38
C LYS A 69 8.14 -17.90 -12.44
N ILE A 70 7.63 -17.43 -11.31
CA ILE A 70 6.97 -18.24 -10.29
C ILE A 70 5.47 -18.30 -10.57
N TRP A 71 4.84 -17.17 -10.87
CA TRP A 71 3.39 -17.00 -10.89
C TRP A 71 2.77 -16.88 -12.28
N HIS A 72 3.52 -17.13 -13.36
CA HIS A 72 2.94 -17.05 -14.70
C HIS A 72 1.96 -18.21 -14.96
N PRO A 73 0.69 -17.94 -15.31
CA PRO A 73 -0.34 -18.97 -15.38
C PRO A 73 -0.12 -20.07 -16.44
N SER A 74 0.82 -19.87 -17.36
CA SER A 74 1.17 -20.88 -18.37
C SER A 74 2.13 -21.96 -17.86
N SER A 75 2.79 -21.71 -16.73
CA SER A 75 3.87 -22.56 -16.20
C SER A 75 3.85 -22.72 -14.68
N ASP A 76 2.92 -22.05 -14.00
CA ASP A 76 2.74 -22.16 -12.55
C ASP A 76 2.43 -23.60 -12.15
N GLY A 77 3.34 -24.24 -11.42
CA GLY A 77 3.20 -25.63 -10.97
C GLY A 77 2.05 -25.87 -9.99
N TYR A 78 1.48 -24.81 -9.40
CA TYR A 78 0.31 -24.88 -8.52
C TYR A 78 -1.02 -24.81 -9.29
N LEU A 79 -1.00 -24.49 -10.59
CA LEU A 79 -2.19 -24.54 -11.43
C LEU A 79 -2.37 -25.92 -12.07
N GLN A 80 -3.50 -26.56 -11.78
CA GLN A 80 -3.88 -27.82 -12.43
C GLN A 80 -4.15 -27.62 -13.93
N TYR A 81 -4.70 -26.46 -14.31
CA TYR A 81 -5.00 -26.11 -15.69
C TYR A 81 -4.35 -24.78 -16.06
N HIS A 82 -3.27 -24.85 -16.83
CA HIS A 82 -2.58 -23.67 -17.33
C HIS A 82 -3.41 -22.90 -18.34
N TYR A 83 -3.16 -21.59 -18.43
CA TYR A 83 -3.79 -20.73 -19.42
C TYR A 83 -2.85 -19.61 -19.88
N THR A 84 -3.17 -19.02 -21.01
CA THR A 84 -2.47 -17.87 -21.58
C THR A 84 -3.49 -16.83 -22.01
N GLN A 85 -3.05 -15.59 -22.29
CA GLN A 85 -3.93 -14.56 -22.81
C GLN A 85 -4.67 -14.97 -24.10
N LYS A 86 -4.08 -15.87 -24.91
CA LYS A 86 -4.67 -16.37 -26.17
C LYS A 86 -5.53 -17.62 -25.98
N SER A 87 -5.43 -18.31 -24.84
CA SER A 87 -6.15 -19.54 -24.53
C SER A 87 -6.52 -19.52 -23.05
N MET A 88 -7.75 -19.07 -22.79
CA MET A 88 -8.27 -18.79 -21.44
C MET A 88 -9.09 -19.96 -20.88
N GLU A 89 -9.21 -21.07 -21.61
CA GLU A 89 -10.02 -22.22 -21.25
C GLU A 89 -9.58 -22.82 -19.92
N GLY A 90 -8.27 -22.86 -19.64
CA GLY A 90 -7.72 -23.33 -18.38
C GLY A 90 -8.13 -22.50 -17.16
N LYS A 91 -8.40 -21.19 -17.34
CA LYS A 91 -8.83 -20.29 -16.24
C LYS A 91 -10.26 -20.58 -15.76
N ARG A 92 -11.08 -21.23 -16.58
CA ARG A 92 -12.51 -21.51 -16.30
C ARG A 92 -12.74 -22.89 -15.69
N LYS A 93 -11.72 -23.75 -15.66
CA LYS A 93 -11.79 -25.10 -15.09
C LYS A 93 -11.44 -25.06 -13.62
#